data_AF-A8M6H4-F1
#
_entry.id   AF-A8M6H4-F1
#
_cell.length_a   1.000
_cell.length_b   1.000
_cell.length_c   1.000
_cell.angle_alpha   90.00
_cell.angle_beta   90.00
_cell.angle_gamma   90.00
#
_symmetry.space_group_name_H-M   'P 1'
#
loop_
_entity.id
_entity.type
_entity.pdbx_description
1 polymer ?
#
loop_
_entity_poly.entity_id
_entity_poly.type
_entity_poly.pdbx_seq_one_letter_code
_entity_poly.pdbx_strand_id
1 'polypeptide(L)'
;MRREQTSRLGIDIGRVIIDGSSHPNGGDTAFIDGDEQAMLDTPEMNGAFDAITRLVEAFDGEVWLVSKCGPRVRARTRRWLAARGFHARTGISPARMRFCRRRPEKRKHCLDLQLTHFVDDHPAVHQAIRGAVHYQFFFGPQRMPVPDYGTHVHDWSAAQAAILDTLPTRAAVTD
;
A
#
# COMPACT_ATOMS: atom_id res chain seq x y z
N MET A 1 -13.23 -29.08 3.67
CA MET A 1 -12.08 -28.41 4.30
C MET A 1 -11.76 -27.15 3.51
N ARG A 2 -11.92 -25.95 4.07
CA ARG A 2 -11.32 -24.76 3.46
C ARG A 2 -9.82 -24.88 3.73
N ARG A 3 -8.99 -24.89 2.68
CA ARG A 3 -7.55 -24.66 2.87
C ARG A 3 -7.42 -23.29 3.53
N GLU A 4 -6.66 -23.20 4.62
CA GLU A 4 -6.25 -21.91 5.15
C GLU A 4 -5.50 -21.19 4.03
N GLN A 5 -6.12 -20.12 3.51
CA GLN A 5 -5.51 -19.32 2.47
C GLN A 5 -4.45 -18.44 3.13
N THR A 6 -3.20 -18.55 2.67
CA THR A 6 -2.12 -17.64 3.10
C THR A 6 -2.57 -16.19 2.90
N SER A 7 -2.53 -15.39 3.97
CA SER A 7 -2.80 -13.96 3.91
C SER A 7 -1.73 -13.27 3.06
N ARG A 8 -2.18 -12.46 2.10
CA ARG A 8 -1.35 -11.71 1.14
C ARG A 8 -1.84 -10.27 1.03
N LEU A 9 -0.95 -9.30 1.18
CA LEU A 9 -1.28 -7.86 1.25
C LEU A 9 -0.76 -7.09 0.03
N GLY A 10 -1.62 -6.30 -0.61
CA GLY A 10 -1.23 -5.26 -1.57
C GLY A 10 -1.33 -3.86 -0.97
N ILE A 11 -0.36 -3.00 -1.28
CA ILE A 11 -0.32 -1.61 -0.79
C ILE A 11 -0.05 -0.68 -1.97
N ASP A 12 -0.87 0.35 -2.17
CA ASP A 12 -0.53 1.45 -3.08
C ASP A 12 0.64 2.29 -2.54
N ILE A 13 1.22 3.13 -3.40
CA ILE A 13 2.36 3.97 -3.04
C ILE A 13 1.95 5.44 -2.90
N GLY A 14 1.20 6.00 -3.84
CA GLY A 14 0.96 7.45 -3.87
C GLY A 14 -0.10 7.84 -2.84
N ARG A 15 0.21 8.77 -1.94
CA ARG A 15 -0.69 9.20 -0.84
C ARG A 15 -1.08 8.06 0.13
N VAL A 16 -0.39 6.94 0.04
CA VAL A 16 -0.46 5.80 0.96
C VAL A 16 0.90 5.60 1.62
N ILE A 17 2.00 5.65 0.87
CA ILE A 17 3.37 5.58 1.39
C ILE A 17 4.11 6.90 1.19
N ILE A 18 4.03 7.46 -0.02
CA ILE A 18 4.67 8.73 -0.35
C ILE A 18 3.65 9.86 -0.15
N ASP A 19 3.95 10.78 0.76
CA ASP A 19 3.10 11.92 1.06
C ASP A 19 3.45 13.10 0.14
N GLY A 20 3.02 12.97 -1.12
CA GLY A 20 3.15 14.06 -2.09
C GLY A 20 2.44 15.33 -1.59
N SER A 21 1.26 15.19 -0.98
CA SER A 21 0.45 16.30 -0.48
C SER A 21 1.17 17.18 0.55
N SER A 22 1.98 16.59 1.43
CA SER A 22 2.69 17.32 2.48
C SER A 22 4.08 17.81 2.05
N HIS A 23 4.41 17.80 0.76
CA HIS A 23 5.70 18.31 0.30
C HIS A 23 5.87 19.81 0.69
N PRO A 24 6.98 20.20 1.36
CA PRO A 24 7.16 21.54 1.94
C PRO A 24 6.96 22.70 0.97
N ASN A 25 7.26 22.48 -0.32
CA ASN A 25 7.31 23.53 -1.34
C ASN A 25 6.48 23.24 -2.62
N GLY A 26 5.49 22.32 -2.63
CA GLY A 26 4.75 22.08 -3.89
C GLY A 26 3.69 20.98 -3.98
N GLY A 27 3.30 20.33 -2.87
CA GLY A 27 2.32 19.24 -2.90
C GLY A 27 2.68 18.12 -3.89
N ASP A 28 1.68 17.36 -4.39
CA ASP A 28 1.88 16.20 -5.29
C ASP A 28 2.74 16.52 -6.53
N THR A 29 2.74 17.78 -6.97
CA THR A 29 3.50 18.21 -8.16
C THR A 29 5.00 18.24 -7.93
N ALA A 30 5.48 18.41 -6.69
CA ALA A 30 6.91 18.35 -6.41
C ALA A 30 7.48 16.96 -6.70
N PHE A 31 6.79 15.91 -6.24
CA PHE A 31 7.18 14.53 -6.52
C PHE A 31 7.07 14.18 -8.02
N ILE A 32 6.09 14.71 -8.75
CA ILE A 32 5.84 14.36 -10.16
C ILE A 32 6.72 15.18 -11.12
N ASP A 33 6.79 16.48 -10.90
CA ASP A 33 7.32 17.47 -11.85
C ASP A 33 8.48 18.32 -11.31
N GLY A 34 8.72 18.36 -10.00
CA GLY A 34 9.87 19.03 -9.39
C GLY A 34 11.21 18.46 -9.83
N ASP A 35 12.33 19.00 -9.34
CA ASP A 35 13.66 18.43 -9.61
C ASP A 35 13.93 17.16 -8.79
N GLU A 36 15.15 16.62 -8.86
CA GLU A 36 15.51 15.40 -8.13
C GLU A 36 15.50 15.64 -6.61
N GLN A 37 15.97 16.79 -6.14
CA GLN A 37 16.03 17.10 -4.72
C GLN A 37 14.62 17.23 -4.12
N ALA A 38 13.72 17.97 -4.76
CA ALA A 38 12.32 18.08 -4.36
C ALA A 38 11.62 16.70 -4.34
N MET A 39 11.91 15.85 -5.32
CA MET A 39 11.38 14.48 -5.31
C MET A 39 11.90 13.69 -4.10
N LEU A 40 13.19 13.77 -3.77
CA LEU A 40 13.80 13.07 -2.63
C LEU A 40 13.36 13.61 -1.26
N ASP A 41 13.06 14.92 -1.18
CA ASP A 41 12.60 15.60 0.05
C ASP A 41 11.11 15.35 0.34
N THR A 42 10.38 14.71 -0.58
CA THR A 42 8.99 14.32 -0.34
C THR A 42 8.95 13.32 0.85
N PRO A 43 8.19 13.62 1.91
CA PRO A 43 8.14 12.74 3.08
C PRO A 43 7.35 11.47 2.81
N GLU A 44 7.55 10.44 3.63
CA GLU A 44 6.59 9.35 3.76
C GLU A 44 5.31 9.81 4.48
N MET A 45 4.20 9.11 4.23
CA MET A 45 3.01 9.23 5.08
C MET A 45 3.39 8.89 6.53
N ASN A 46 2.93 9.68 7.49
CA ASN A 46 3.29 9.50 8.90
C ASN A 46 2.99 8.07 9.38
N GLY A 47 3.98 7.43 10.00
CA GLY A 47 3.89 6.05 10.51
C GLY A 47 3.91 4.94 9.45
N ALA A 48 4.04 5.26 8.16
CA ALA A 48 3.95 4.26 7.08
C ALA A 48 4.98 3.14 7.20
N PHE A 49 6.25 3.47 7.43
CA PHE A 49 7.31 2.47 7.40
C PHE A 49 7.17 1.52 8.59
N ASP A 50 6.95 2.04 9.79
CA ASP A 50 6.81 1.24 11.00
C ASP A 50 5.58 0.31 10.94
N ALA A 51 4.46 0.83 10.43
CA ALA A 51 3.25 0.03 10.23
C ALA A 51 3.48 -1.07 9.19
N ILE A 52 4.10 -0.74 8.05
CA ILE A 52 4.41 -1.72 7.00
C ILE A 52 5.38 -2.79 7.51
N THR A 53 6.39 -2.44 8.31
CA THR A 53 7.30 -3.43 8.92
C THR A 53 6.55 -4.48 9.73
N ARG A 54 5.64 -4.03 10.61
CA ARG A 54 4.80 -4.94 11.43
C ARG A 54 3.86 -5.77 10.57
N LEU A 55 3.30 -5.19 9.50
CA LEU A 55 2.45 -5.92 8.57
C LEU A 55 3.26 -6.95 7.76
N VAL A 56 4.51 -6.66 7.40
CA VAL A 56 5.40 -7.62 6.74
C VAL A 56 5.64 -8.83 7.64
N GLU A 57 5.88 -8.63 8.94
CA GLU A 57 6.01 -9.71 9.91
C GLU A 57 4.70 -10.52 10.04
N ALA A 58 3.56 -9.84 10.18
CA ALA A 58 2.26 -10.49 10.36
C ALA A 58 1.78 -11.27 9.12
N PHE A 59 2.24 -10.89 7.93
CA PHE A 59 1.95 -11.57 6.65
C PHE A 59 3.06 -12.55 6.24
N ASP A 60 4.02 -12.86 7.13
CA ASP A 60 5.17 -13.75 6.84
C ASP A 60 5.92 -13.35 5.55
N GLY A 61 6.07 -12.04 5.33
CA GLY A 61 6.72 -11.46 4.15
C GLY A 61 5.82 -11.32 2.92
N GLU A 62 4.58 -11.84 2.92
CA GLU A 62 3.64 -11.82 1.80
C GLU A 62 2.96 -10.46 1.59
N VAL A 63 3.78 -9.43 1.33
CA VAL A 63 3.37 -8.05 1.06
C VAL A 63 3.95 -7.54 -0.27
N TRP A 64 3.13 -6.87 -1.08
CA TRP A 64 3.52 -6.30 -2.37
C TRP A 64 3.14 -4.82 -2.47
N LEU A 65 4.01 -4.05 -3.13
CA LEU A 65 3.67 -2.71 -3.59
C LEU A 65 2.99 -2.82 -4.96
N VAL A 66 1.83 -2.19 -5.11
CA VAL A 66 1.05 -2.22 -6.35
C VAL A 66 0.61 -0.81 -6.71
N SER A 67 1.29 -0.18 -7.68
CA SER A 67 1.11 1.24 -7.98
C SER A 67 0.70 1.52 -9.42
N LYS A 68 -0.20 2.49 -9.60
CA LYS A 68 -0.56 3.04 -10.91
C LYS A 68 0.34 4.24 -11.22
N CYS A 69 1.18 4.16 -12.25
CA CYS A 69 2.04 5.29 -12.61
C CYS A 69 2.58 5.29 -14.06
N GLY A 70 3.09 6.45 -14.48
CA GLY A 70 3.91 6.71 -15.67
C GLY A 70 5.29 6.04 -15.62
N PRO A 71 5.97 5.78 -16.75
CA PRO A 71 7.38 5.37 -16.74
C PRO A 71 8.28 6.35 -15.96
N ARG A 72 8.05 7.67 -16.12
CA ARG A 72 8.75 8.72 -15.35
C ARG A 72 8.53 8.56 -13.85
N VAL A 73 7.26 8.54 -13.42
CA VAL A 73 6.89 8.42 -12.00
C VAL A 73 7.37 7.08 -11.42
N ARG A 74 7.30 5.98 -12.17
CA ARG A 74 7.86 4.68 -11.79
C ARG A 74 9.36 4.78 -11.47
N ALA A 75 10.13 5.44 -12.33
CA ALA A 75 11.56 5.63 -12.11
C ALA A 75 11.83 6.48 -10.86
N ARG A 76 11.06 7.56 -10.67
CA ARG A 76 11.12 8.41 -9.47
C ARG A 76 10.80 7.65 -8.19
N THR A 77 9.68 6.93 -8.16
CA THR A 77 9.28 6.07 -7.03
C THR A 77 10.39 5.10 -6.65
N ARG A 78 11.04 4.45 -7.63
CA ARG A 78 12.16 3.54 -7.32
C ARG A 78 13.35 4.25 -6.69
N ARG A 79 13.72 5.43 -7.18
CA ARG A 79 14.82 6.22 -6.61
C ARG A 79 14.48 6.74 -5.21
N TRP A 80 13.27 7.24 -5.02
CA TRP A 80 12.78 7.65 -3.71
C TRP A 80 12.82 6.51 -2.69
N LEU A 81 12.27 5.35 -3.04
CA LEU A 81 12.29 4.18 -2.15
C LEU A 81 13.71 3.74 -1.79
N ALA A 82 14.64 3.79 -2.75
CA ALA A 82 16.05 3.50 -2.51
C ALA A 82 16.69 4.52 -1.56
N ALA A 83 16.50 5.82 -1.83
CA ALA A 83 17.07 6.89 -1.02
C ALA A 83 16.53 6.91 0.43
N ARG A 84 15.26 6.55 0.64
CA ARG A 84 14.64 6.42 1.98
C ARG A 84 14.99 5.10 2.68
N GLY A 85 15.77 4.22 2.05
CA GLY A 85 16.09 2.89 2.58
C GLY A 85 14.86 2.00 2.79
N PHE A 86 13.77 2.23 2.04
CA PHE A 86 12.46 1.64 2.30
C PHE A 86 12.52 0.11 2.40
N HIS A 87 13.17 -0.54 1.45
CA HIS A 87 13.24 -2.00 1.39
C HIS A 87 13.96 -2.61 2.60
N ALA A 88 15.05 -1.97 3.05
CA ALA A 88 15.79 -2.43 4.22
C ALA A 88 15.01 -2.17 5.53
N ARG A 89 14.32 -1.03 5.62
CA ARG A 89 13.52 -0.65 6.81
C ARG A 89 12.26 -1.50 6.97
N THR A 90 11.61 -1.87 5.86
CA THR A 90 10.30 -2.56 5.87
C THR A 90 10.38 -4.06 5.63
N GLY A 91 11.48 -4.57 5.06
CA GLY A 91 11.59 -5.97 4.66
C GLY A 91 10.89 -6.32 3.34
N ILE A 92 10.16 -5.40 2.71
CA ILE A 92 9.57 -5.66 1.39
C ILE A 92 10.69 -5.72 0.34
N SER A 93 10.82 -6.85 -0.36
CA SER A 93 11.79 -6.99 -1.45
C SER A 93 11.49 -6.04 -2.64
N PRO A 94 12.51 -5.44 -3.29
CA PRO A 94 12.34 -4.69 -4.54
C PRO A 94 11.67 -5.49 -5.69
N ALA A 95 11.72 -6.82 -5.63
CA ALA A 95 11.05 -7.71 -6.58
C ALA A 95 9.53 -7.83 -6.36
N ARG A 96 9.04 -7.43 -5.18
CA ARG A 96 7.61 -7.43 -4.79
C ARG A 96 6.92 -6.11 -5.16
N MET A 97 7.32 -5.52 -6.29
CA MET A 97 6.69 -4.33 -6.85
C MET A 97 5.94 -4.69 -8.14
N ARG A 98 4.71 -4.22 -8.27
CA ARG A 98 3.88 -4.30 -9.47
C ARG A 98 3.45 -2.91 -9.89
N PHE A 99 3.49 -2.65 -11.19
CA PHE A 99 3.08 -1.39 -11.76
C PHE A 99 2.01 -1.62 -12.82
N CYS A 100 1.07 -0.69 -12.92
CA CYS A 100 0.09 -0.65 -14.00
C CYS A 100 -0.07 0.78 -14.54
N ARG A 101 -0.74 0.93 -15.69
CA ARG A 101 -0.96 2.25 -16.32
C ARG A 101 -2.30 2.84 -15.90
N ARG A 102 -3.29 1.99 -15.63
CA ARG A 102 -4.66 2.39 -15.22
C ARG A 102 -5.04 1.76 -13.90
N ARG A 103 -5.86 2.49 -13.11
CA ARG A 103 -6.33 2.04 -11.79
C ARG A 103 -7.04 0.67 -11.83
N PRO A 104 -7.95 0.39 -12.78
CA PRO A 104 -8.61 -0.91 -12.83
C PRO A 104 -7.67 -2.09 -13.09
N GLU A 105 -6.51 -1.86 -13.71
CA GLU A 105 -5.53 -2.92 -13.99
C GLU A 105 -4.90 -3.49 -12.71
N LYS A 106 -5.02 -2.80 -11.57
CA LYS A 106 -4.62 -3.37 -10.26
C LYS A 106 -5.37 -4.65 -9.94
N ARG A 107 -6.60 -4.82 -10.46
CA ARG A 107 -7.36 -6.07 -10.30
C ARG A 107 -6.58 -7.29 -10.80
N LYS A 108 -5.91 -7.17 -11.95
CA LYS A 108 -5.09 -8.27 -12.47
C LYS A 108 -3.98 -8.65 -11.50
N HIS A 109 -3.29 -7.66 -10.92
CA HIS A 109 -2.26 -7.92 -9.90
C HIS A 109 -2.84 -8.57 -8.65
N CYS A 110 -4.04 -8.16 -8.21
CA CYS A 110 -4.72 -8.79 -7.08
C CYS A 110 -4.98 -10.28 -7.36
N LEU A 111 -5.47 -10.61 -8.55
CA LEU A 111 -5.77 -11.99 -8.94
C LEU A 111 -4.49 -12.82 -9.12
N ASP A 112 -3.50 -12.31 -9.87
CA ASP A 112 -2.26 -13.01 -10.18
C ASP A 112 -1.44 -13.32 -8.91
N LEU A 113 -1.46 -12.41 -7.94
CA LEU A 113 -0.77 -12.58 -6.65
C LEU A 113 -1.66 -13.23 -5.59
N GLN A 114 -2.93 -13.50 -5.89
CA GLN A 114 -3.93 -14.01 -4.95
C GLN A 114 -4.03 -13.16 -3.67
N LEU A 115 -4.00 -11.83 -3.83
CA LEU A 115 -4.08 -10.90 -2.71
C LEU A 115 -5.40 -11.10 -1.95
N THR A 116 -5.31 -10.99 -0.64
CA THR A 116 -6.45 -11.12 0.29
C THR A 116 -6.83 -9.77 0.90
N HIS A 117 -5.85 -8.88 1.05
CA HIS A 117 -5.99 -7.55 1.63
C HIS A 117 -5.44 -6.52 0.63
N PHE A 118 -6.06 -5.35 0.54
CA PHE A 118 -5.54 -4.26 -0.29
C PHE A 118 -5.77 -2.89 0.35
N VAL A 119 -4.71 -2.06 0.40
CA VAL A 119 -4.75 -0.68 0.87
C VAL A 119 -4.55 0.27 -0.31
N ASP A 120 -5.50 1.17 -0.54
CA ASP A 120 -5.44 2.21 -1.58
C ASP A 120 -6.17 3.46 -1.10
N ASP A 121 -5.77 4.64 -1.57
CA ASP A 121 -6.46 5.89 -1.22
C ASP A 121 -7.69 6.13 -2.13
N HIS A 122 -7.76 5.46 -3.29
CA HIS A 122 -8.63 5.87 -4.38
C HIS A 122 -9.86 4.94 -4.57
N PRO A 123 -11.10 5.45 -4.40
CA PRO A 123 -12.33 4.65 -4.50
C PRO A 123 -12.48 3.84 -5.80
N ALA A 124 -12.09 4.42 -6.95
CA ALA A 124 -12.13 3.71 -8.24
C ALA A 124 -11.21 2.48 -8.32
N VAL A 125 -10.14 2.39 -7.51
CA VAL A 125 -9.35 1.15 -7.39
C VAL A 125 -10.17 0.11 -6.64
N HIS A 126 -10.71 0.47 -5.48
CA HIS A 126 -11.55 -0.41 -4.67
C HIS A 126 -12.74 -0.97 -5.44
N GLN A 127 -13.45 -0.11 -6.18
CA GLN A 127 -14.53 -0.54 -7.07
C GLN A 127 -14.05 -1.60 -8.08
N ALA A 128 -12.86 -1.41 -8.67
CA ALA A 128 -12.32 -2.34 -9.66
C ALA A 128 -11.82 -3.66 -9.06
N ILE A 129 -11.29 -3.65 -7.85
CA ILE A 129 -10.77 -4.86 -7.17
C ILE A 129 -11.83 -5.57 -6.33
N ARG A 130 -13.07 -5.06 -6.26
CA ARG A 130 -14.16 -5.70 -5.50
C ARG A 130 -14.31 -7.18 -5.87
N GLY A 131 -14.32 -8.03 -4.85
CA GLY A 131 -14.39 -9.49 -4.99
C GLY A 131 -13.11 -10.16 -5.52
N ALA A 132 -12.05 -9.42 -5.84
CA ALA A 132 -10.72 -9.99 -6.12
C ALA A 132 -9.87 -10.12 -4.84
N VAL A 133 -10.18 -9.34 -3.81
CA VAL A 133 -9.60 -9.41 -2.47
C VAL A 133 -10.74 -9.49 -1.45
N HIS A 134 -10.47 -10.02 -0.25
CA HIS A 134 -11.45 -10.13 0.82
C HIS A 134 -11.60 -8.82 1.59
N TYR A 135 -10.49 -8.14 1.85
CA TYR A 135 -10.45 -6.93 2.67
C TYR A 135 -9.92 -5.74 1.88
N GLN A 136 -10.66 -4.64 1.95
CA GLN A 136 -10.38 -3.41 1.21
C GLN A 136 -10.31 -2.23 2.19
N PHE A 137 -9.13 -1.64 2.32
CA PHE A 137 -8.88 -0.53 3.24
C PHE A 137 -8.72 0.77 2.45
N PHE A 138 -9.72 1.63 2.58
CA PHE A 138 -9.77 2.95 1.95
C PHE A 138 -8.94 3.89 2.81
N PHE A 139 -7.72 4.19 2.37
CA PHE A 139 -6.74 4.93 3.15
C PHE A 139 -6.93 6.45 3.04
N GLY A 140 -6.76 7.15 4.15
CA GLY A 140 -6.74 8.61 4.19
C GLY A 140 -8.09 9.27 3.90
N PRO A 141 -8.11 10.56 3.53
CA PRO A 141 -9.33 11.32 3.29
C PRO A 141 -10.17 10.75 2.14
N GLN A 142 -11.48 10.60 2.37
CA GLN A 142 -12.45 10.14 1.37
C GLN A 142 -13.48 11.23 1.08
N ARG A 143 -13.70 11.55 -0.20
CA ARG A 143 -14.65 12.60 -0.62
C ARG A 143 -16.11 12.21 -0.45
N MET A 144 -16.38 10.90 -0.50
CA MET A 144 -17.67 10.29 -0.30
C MET A 144 -17.55 9.25 0.82
N PRO A 145 -18.66 8.91 1.50
CA PRO A 145 -18.65 7.81 2.46
C PRO A 145 -18.09 6.53 1.84
N VAL A 146 -17.28 5.79 2.61
CA VAL A 146 -16.75 4.49 2.19
C VAL A 146 -17.92 3.51 2.05
N PRO A 147 -18.03 2.77 0.93
CA PRO A 147 -19.06 1.75 0.76
C PRO A 147 -18.96 0.62 1.79
N ASP A 148 -20.07 -0.08 2.01
CA ASP A 148 -20.21 -1.20 2.96
C ASP A 148 -19.21 -2.36 2.76
N TYR A 149 -18.66 -2.51 1.55
CA TYR A 149 -17.68 -3.54 1.21
C TYR A 149 -16.24 -3.17 1.59
N GLY A 150 -16.01 -2.00 2.17
CA GLY A 150 -14.68 -1.49 2.53
C GLY A 150 -14.62 -0.92 3.94
N THR A 151 -13.40 -0.84 4.46
CA THR A 151 -13.09 -0.25 5.75
C THR A 151 -12.37 1.08 5.55
N HIS A 152 -12.89 2.16 6.12
CA HIS A 152 -12.19 3.45 6.14
C HIS A 152 -11.07 3.41 7.18
N VAL A 153 -9.83 3.72 6.77
CA VAL A 153 -8.69 3.86 7.67
C VAL A 153 -8.02 5.22 7.44
N HIS A 154 -8.09 6.10 8.43
CA HIS A 154 -7.68 7.50 8.25
C HIS A 154 -6.16 7.72 8.17
N ASP A 155 -5.39 6.81 8.76
CA ASP A 155 -3.94 6.85 8.83
C ASP A 155 -3.38 5.42 8.97
N TRP A 156 -2.05 5.32 9.09
CA TRP A 156 -1.38 4.03 9.24
C TRP A 156 -1.60 3.34 10.58
N SER A 157 -1.90 4.08 11.65
CA SER A 157 -2.23 3.46 12.93
C SER A 157 -3.55 2.72 12.84
N ALA A 158 -4.58 3.38 12.29
CA ALA A 158 -5.88 2.78 12.02
C ALA A 158 -5.78 1.64 10.99
N ALA A 159 -5.00 1.82 9.91
CA ALA A 159 -4.80 0.80 8.89
C ALA A 159 -4.14 -0.46 9.47
N GLN A 160 -3.05 -0.30 10.23
CA GLN A 160 -2.36 -1.43 10.85
C GLN A 160 -3.29 -2.20 11.78
N ALA A 161 -4.02 -1.51 12.66
CA ALA A 161 -4.95 -2.16 13.59
C ALA A 161 -6.04 -2.94 12.85
N ALA A 162 -6.71 -2.30 11.88
CA ALA A 162 -7.80 -2.91 11.12
C ALA A 162 -7.33 -4.10 10.26
N ILE A 163 -6.10 -4.06 9.71
CA ILE A 163 -5.53 -5.16 8.95
C ILE A 163 -5.12 -6.33 9.85
N LEU A 164 -4.60 -6.06 11.04
CA LEU A 164 -4.21 -7.13 11.97
C LEU A 164 -5.45 -7.86 12.54
N ASP A 165 -6.54 -7.13 12.75
CA ASP A 165 -7.81 -7.69 13.26
C ASP A 165 -8.47 -8.68 12.28
N THR A 166 -8.10 -8.62 10.99
CA THR A 166 -8.60 -9.55 9.96
C THR A 166 -7.75 -10.82 9.82
N LEU A 167 -6.61 -10.89 10.51
CA LEU A 167 -5.76 -12.08 10.52
C LEU A 167 -6.22 -13.07 11.58
N PRO A 168 -6.13 -14.38 11.32
CA PRO A 168 -6.41 -15.37 12.34
C PRO A 168 -5.41 -15.20 13.50
N THR A 169 -5.90 -15.26 14.74
CA THR A 169 -5.03 -15.33 15.91
C THR A 169 -4.13 -16.55 15.76
N ARG A 170 -2.81 -16.35 15.64
CA ARG A 170 -1.86 -17.46 15.69
C ARG A 170 -2.04 -18.13 17.05
N ALA A 171 -2.51 -19.38 17.07
CA ALA A 171 -2.49 -20.17 18.28
C ALA A 171 -1.05 -20.22 18.79
N ALA A 172 -0.84 -19.88 20.07
CA ALA A 172 0.46 -20.02 20.69
C ALA A 172 0.87 -21.50 20.58
N VAL A 173 1.95 -21.76 19.85
CA VAL A 173 2.60 -23.07 19.91
C VAL A 173 3.27 -23.10 21.28
N THR A 174 2.62 -23.74 22.25
CA THR A 174 3.29 -24.22 23.45
C THR A 174 4.15 -25.41 23.04
N ASP A 175 5.47 -25.27 23.14
CA ASP A 175 6.43 -26.37 23.14
C ASP A 175 6.14 -27.37 24.27
#